data_AF-A0A7W7RMD8-F1
#
_entry.id   AF-A0A7W7RMD8-F1
#
_cell.length_a   1.000
_cell.length_b   1.000
_cell.length_c   1.000
_cell.angle_alpha   90.00
_cell.angle_beta   90.00
_cell.angle_gamma   90.00
#
_symmetry.space_group_name_H-M   'P 1'
#
loop_
_entity.id
_entity.type
_entity.pdbx_description
1 polymer ?
#
loop_
_entity_poly.entity_id
_entity_poly.type
_entity_poly.pdbx_seq_one_letter_code
_entity_poly.pdbx_strand_id
1 'polypeptide(L)'
;MTTSSASTTAFMRTDAAGAGNGTGEPAQTRAALDSRTKHPLGDDPDPSLLSSAPLRRRPAQQRSIQRVRKMLDACAELLDEIGYSELSTTRIADRAGVAIGSVYQFFPDKKAIAQALGLRYLDTFSARVTDRLRQGTFVHWTEAVDVIIDEYLDMHRNVSGFRVLHFGDIVDVRLLDANADNNRVIATRLRELLISIAGVDDSDELRHASMVAVEAADAVLKLAFRQDPDGDPRLIEETKLLIRGYLSRHFPAD
;
A
#
# COMPACT_ATOMS: atom_id res chain seq x y z
N MET A 1 41.85 51.37 1.95
CA MET A 1 42.95 50.62 2.59
C MET A 1 42.71 49.15 2.27
N THR A 2 43.25 48.69 1.12
CA THR A 2 44.54 47.97 0.95
C THR A 2 44.43 46.52 1.49
N THR A 3 44.73 45.42 0.79
CA THR A 3 45.38 45.11 -0.51
C THR A 3 45.33 43.56 -0.64
N SER A 4 45.03 42.99 -1.83
CA SER A 4 46.01 42.47 -2.83
C SER A 4 46.61 41.08 -2.50
N SER A 5 46.31 40.04 -3.30
CA SER A 5 47.17 39.43 -4.34
C SER A 5 47.87 38.15 -3.83
N ALA A 6 47.51 36.95 -4.30
CA ALA A 6 47.87 36.30 -5.57
C ALA A 6 49.37 36.00 -5.72
N SER A 7 49.71 34.71 -5.93
CA SER A 7 50.83 34.17 -6.74
C SER A 7 51.30 32.79 -6.20
N THR A 8 51.88 31.82 -6.92
CA THR A 8 52.21 31.56 -8.34
C THR A 8 53.13 30.30 -8.33
N THR A 9 52.94 29.36 -9.27
CA THR A 9 53.98 28.45 -9.86
C THR A 9 54.64 27.37 -8.98
N ALA A 10 55.20 26.25 -9.46
CA ALA A 10 55.03 25.30 -10.56
C ALA A 10 56.16 24.23 -10.41
N PHE A 11 56.04 23.12 -11.14
CA PHE A 11 57.14 22.30 -11.72
C PHE A 11 57.99 21.34 -10.85
N MET A 12 57.90 20.04 -11.15
CA MET A 12 58.97 19.10 -11.59
C MET A 12 58.43 17.64 -11.52
N ARG A 13 58.13 16.93 -12.62
CA ARG A 13 58.96 16.14 -13.57
C ARG A 13 59.60 14.83 -13.02
N THR A 14 59.22 13.70 -13.67
CA THR A 14 59.99 12.45 -13.98
C THR A 14 60.43 11.55 -12.80
N ASP A 15 60.44 10.20 -12.82
CA ASP A 15 60.40 9.18 -13.88
C ASP A 15 60.21 7.75 -13.30
N ALA A 16 59.93 6.80 -14.21
CA ALA A 16 60.33 5.37 -14.21
C ALA A 16 59.59 4.28 -13.37
N ALA A 17 58.78 3.52 -14.11
CA ALA A 17 58.88 2.07 -14.39
C ALA A 17 59.18 1.06 -13.24
N GLY A 18 58.20 0.19 -12.98
CA GLY A 18 58.38 -1.12 -12.35
C GLY A 18 57.33 -2.10 -12.88
N ALA A 19 57.74 -2.97 -13.80
CA ALA A 19 56.91 -4.03 -14.38
C ALA A 19 56.72 -5.18 -13.38
N GLY A 20 55.48 -5.64 -13.22
CA GLY A 20 55.12 -6.84 -12.46
C GLY A 20 53.94 -7.51 -13.14
N ASN A 21 54.24 -8.49 -13.99
CA ASN A 21 53.30 -9.30 -14.75
C ASN A 21 52.67 -10.34 -13.83
N GLY A 22 51.34 -10.39 -13.76
CA GLY A 22 50.60 -11.32 -12.91
C GLY A 22 49.22 -11.60 -13.47
N THR A 23 49.16 -12.57 -14.38
CA THR A 23 48.08 -13.55 -14.58
C THR A 23 46.64 -13.06 -14.45
N GLY A 24 45.97 -13.01 -15.61
CA GLY A 24 44.55 -12.74 -15.72
C GLY A 24 43.67 -13.71 -14.94
N GLU A 25 42.62 -13.14 -14.36
CA GLU A 25 41.48 -13.84 -13.79
C GLU A 25 40.21 -13.15 -14.32
N PRO A 26 39.15 -13.90 -14.68
CA PRO A 26 38.13 -13.42 -15.61
C PRO A 26 37.16 -12.41 -14.98
N ALA A 27 36.83 -11.37 -15.75
CA ALA A 27 35.75 -10.44 -15.46
C ALA A 27 34.37 -11.13 -15.57
N GLN A 28 33.99 -11.93 -14.57
CA GLN A 28 32.65 -12.53 -14.44
C GLN A 28 32.19 -12.64 -12.97
N THR A 29 32.34 -11.58 -12.14
CA THR A 29 31.67 -11.54 -10.83
C THR A 29 31.28 -10.12 -10.44
N ARG A 30 30.50 -9.44 -11.28
CA ARG A 30 29.93 -8.13 -10.94
C ARG A 30 28.52 -7.89 -11.50
N ALA A 31 27.77 -8.98 -11.65
CA ALA A 31 26.37 -8.99 -12.05
C ALA A 31 25.56 -9.92 -11.13
N ALA A 32 25.46 -9.55 -9.85
CA ALA A 32 24.58 -10.22 -8.89
C ALA A 32 24.24 -9.25 -7.74
N LEU A 33 23.72 -8.06 -8.08
CA LEU A 33 23.21 -7.15 -7.07
C LEU A 33 22.18 -6.17 -7.67
N ASP A 34 21.22 -6.65 -8.48
CA ASP A 34 20.06 -5.80 -8.81
C ASP A 34 18.83 -6.57 -9.32
N SER A 35 18.47 -7.66 -8.65
CA SER A 35 17.17 -8.31 -8.86
C SER A 35 16.37 -8.33 -7.56
N ARG A 36 16.13 -7.16 -6.98
CA ARG A 36 14.94 -6.98 -6.14
C ARG A 36 13.76 -6.84 -7.09
N THR A 37 13.18 -7.96 -7.50
CA THR A 37 11.82 -7.96 -8.00
C THR A 37 10.99 -7.31 -6.91
N LYS A 38 10.54 -6.07 -7.12
CA LYS A 38 9.62 -5.40 -6.21
C LYS A 38 8.46 -6.37 -5.97
N HIS A 39 8.26 -6.78 -4.71
CA HIS A 39 7.16 -7.67 -4.39
C HIS A 39 5.86 -6.96 -4.79
N PRO A 40 4.91 -7.63 -5.47
CA PRO A 40 3.72 -6.98 -6.05
C PRO A 40 2.84 -6.24 -5.03
N LEU A 41 3.09 -6.44 -3.74
CA LEU A 41 2.31 -5.91 -2.62
C LEU A 41 3.07 -4.84 -1.79
N GLY A 42 4.27 -4.42 -2.21
CA GLY A 42 5.16 -3.59 -1.38
C GLY A 42 5.97 -4.42 -0.37
N ASP A 43 6.97 -3.80 0.26
CA ASP A 43 7.80 -4.45 1.28
C ASP A 43 6.96 -4.93 2.48
N ASP A 44 7.52 -5.92 3.16
CA ASP A 44 6.92 -6.85 4.12
C ASP A 44 5.89 -6.22 5.08
N PRO A 45 4.64 -6.74 5.15
CA PRO A 45 3.73 -6.36 6.23
C PRO A 45 4.37 -6.72 7.59
N ASP A 46 4.41 -5.74 8.50
CA ASP A 46 4.74 -5.91 9.92
C ASP A 46 4.10 -7.22 10.46
N PRO A 47 4.84 -8.13 11.11
CA PRO A 47 4.28 -9.34 11.72
C PRO A 47 3.09 -9.09 12.65
N SER A 48 2.96 -7.88 13.20
CA SER A 48 1.77 -7.44 13.96
C SER A 48 0.47 -7.43 13.12
N LEU A 49 0.56 -7.41 11.79
CA LEU A 49 -0.56 -7.34 10.84
C LEU A 49 -1.32 -8.66 10.69
N LEU A 50 -0.81 -9.75 11.27
CA LEU A 50 -1.56 -11.00 11.45
C LEU A 50 -2.37 -11.02 12.77
N SER A 51 -2.24 -9.99 13.61
CA SER A 51 -2.95 -9.86 14.89
C SER A 51 -4.44 -9.56 14.70
N SER A 52 -4.80 -8.78 13.67
CA SER A 52 -6.17 -8.36 13.33
C SER A 52 -6.91 -9.35 12.43
N ALA A 53 -6.20 -10.24 11.73
CA ALA A 53 -6.81 -11.22 10.84
C ALA A 53 -7.61 -12.31 11.62
N PRO A 54 -8.75 -12.79 11.09
CA PRO A 54 -9.61 -13.81 11.70
C PRO A 54 -8.97 -15.21 11.61
N LEU A 55 -7.85 -15.41 12.29
CA LEU A 55 -7.09 -16.67 12.25
C LEU A 55 -7.55 -17.61 13.35
N ARG A 56 -7.87 -18.87 12.99
CA ARG A 56 -8.17 -19.93 13.98
C ARG A 56 -6.99 -20.22 14.89
N ARG A 57 -5.77 -20.16 14.35
CA ARG A 57 -4.52 -20.30 15.10
C ARG A 57 -3.59 -19.16 14.73
N ARG A 58 -3.18 -18.37 15.73
CA ARG A 58 -2.23 -17.27 15.53
C ARG A 58 -0.84 -17.81 15.18
N PRO A 59 -0.24 -17.39 14.07
CA PRO A 59 1.13 -17.74 13.72
C PRO A 59 2.12 -17.12 14.71
N ALA A 60 2.66 -17.91 15.64
CA ALA A 60 3.69 -17.44 16.58
C ALA A 60 5.13 -17.69 16.08
N GLN A 61 5.29 -18.56 15.08
CA GLN A 61 6.58 -18.97 14.53
C GLN A 61 6.74 -18.48 13.10
N GLN A 62 7.97 -18.09 12.73
CA GLN A 62 8.31 -17.51 11.42
C GLN A 62 7.84 -18.38 10.24
N ARG A 63 7.89 -19.71 10.36
CA ARG A 63 7.39 -20.64 9.33
C ARG A 63 5.87 -20.56 9.14
N SER A 64 5.09 -20.29 10.19
CA SER A 64 3.64 -20.13 10.09
C SER A 64 3.26 -18.78 9.49
N ILE A 65 4.01 -17.72 9.81
CA ILE A 65 3.85 -16.40 9.20
C ILE A 65 4.09 -16.49 7.68
N GLN A 66 5.19 -17.12 7.27
CA GLN A 66 5.50 -17.33 5.85
C GLN A 66 4.41 -18.12 5.10
N ARG A 67 3.81 -19.13 5.74
CA ARG A 67 2.70 -19.89 5.12
C ARG A 67 1.46 -19.03 4.92
N VAL A 68 1.08 -18.23 5.92
CA VAL A 68 -0.06 -17.31 5.78
C VAL A 68 0.21 -16.28 4.67
N ARG A 69 1.42 -15.70 4.61
CA ARG A 69 1.81 -14.79 3.52
C ARG A 69 1.64 -15.43 2.15
N LYS A 70 2.21 -16.62 1.93
CA LYS A 70 2.04 -17.36 0.67
C LYS A 70 0.57 -17.61 0.29
N MET A 71 -0.28 -17.92 1.27
CA MET A 71 -1.71 -18.11 1.02
C MET A 71 -2.41 -16.81 0.61
N LEU A 72 -2.05 -15.68 1.21
CA LEU A 72 -2.63 -14.37 0.86
C LEU A 72 -2.11 -13.87 -0.50
N ASP A 73 -0.85 -14.12 -0.83
CA ASP A 73 -0.26 -13.77 -2.13
C ASP A 73 -0.92 -14.59 -3.24
N ALA A 74 -1.04 -15.91 -3.05
CA ALA A 74 -1.78 -16.79 -3.95
C ALA A 74 -3.25 -16.39 -4.11
N CYS A 75 -3.89 -15.94 -3.02
CA CYS A 75 -5.26 -15.43 -3.07
C CYS A 75 -5.36 -14.17 -3.94
N ALA A 76 -4.43 -13.21 -3.77
CA ALA A 76 -4.38 -11.98 -4.56
C ALA A 76 -4.20 -12.27 -6.06
N GLU A 77 -3.25 -13.14 -6.42
CA GLU A 77 -3.02 -13.55 -7.82
C GLU A 77 -4.26 -14.22 -8.43
N LEU A 78 -4.88 -15.16 -7.71
CA LEU A 78 -6.08 -15.85 -8.17
C LEU A 78 -7.27 -14.90 -8.31
N LEU A 79 -7.38 -13.86 -7.48
CA LEU A 79 -8.43 -12.86 -7.63
C LEU A 79 -8.31 -12.14 -8.98
N ASP A 80 -7.12 -11.78 -9.42
CA ASP A 80 -6.91 -11.14 -10.72
C ASP A 80 -7.18 -12.10 -11.89
N GLU A 81 -6.85 -13.39 -11.73
CA GLU A 81 -6.99 -14.39 -12.79
C GLU A 81 -8.43 -14.88 -12.99
N ILE A 82 -9.12 -15.21 -11.90
CA ILE A 82 -10.40 -15.96 -11.94
C ILE A 82 -11.52 -15.29 -11.14
N GLY A 83 -11.24 -14.20 -10.44
CA GLY A 83 -12.21 -13.49 -9.61
C GLY A 83 -12.61 -14.24 -8.33
N TYR A 84 -13.42 -13.57 -7.50
CA TYR A 84 -13.82 -14.10 -6.19
C TYR A 84 -14.81 -15.29 -6.25
N SER A 85 -15.66 -15.33 -7.29
CA SER A 85 -16.67 -16.37 -7.47
C SER A 85 -16.03 -17.76 -7.62
N GLU A 86 -15.02 -17.88 -8.48
CA GLU A 86 -14.30 -19.14 -8.74
C GLU A 86 -13.20 -19.47 -7.73
N LEU A 87 -12.85 -18.50 -6.86
CA LEU A 87 -11.86 -18.70 -5.81
C LEU A 87 -12.29 -19.84 -4.85
N SER A 88 -11.34 -20.70 -4.46
CA SER A 88 -11.54 -21.76 -3.49
C SER A 88 -10.29 -21.98 -2.62
N THR A 89 -10.47 -22.52 -1.41
CA THR A 89 -9.38 -22.86 -0.50
C THR A 89 -8.40 -23.87 -1.11
N THR A 90 -8.89 -24.80 -1.92
CA THR A 90 -8.08 -25.77 -2.66
C THR A 90 -7.18 -25.09 -3.69
N ARG A 91 -7.75 -24.22 -4.55
CA ARG A 91 -6.97 -23.49 -5.55
C ARG A 91 -5.90 -22.61 -4.90
N ILE A 92 -6.24 -21.96 -3.79
CA ILE A 92 -5.27 -21.16 -3.01
C ILE A 92 -4.16 -22.04 -2.44
N ALA A 93 -4.49 -23.21 -1.89
CA ALA A 93 -3.51 -24.15 -1.35
C ALA A 93 -2.52 -24.61 -2.43
N ASP A 94 -3.07 -24.99 -3.59
CA ASP A 94 -2.30 -25.45 -4.74
C ASP A 94 -1.37 -24.35 -5.26
N ARG A 95 -1.88 -23.12 -5.45
CA ARG A 95 -1.09 -21.96 -5.89
C ARG A 95 0.00 -21.57 -4.89
N ALA A 96 -0.32 -21.58 -3.59
CA ALA A 96 0.62 -21.24 -2.54
C ALA A 96 1.68 -22.35 -2.29
N GLY A 97 1.52 -23.53 -2.88
CA GLY A 97 2.39 -24.69 -2.64
C GLY A 97 2.32 -25.18 -1.20
N VAL A 98 1.14 -25.13 -0.58
CA VAL A 98 0.90 -25.55 0.81
C VAL A 98 -0.15 -26.65 0.85
N ALA A 99 -0.03 -27.57 1.81
CA ALA A 99 -1.04 -28.61 1.99
C ALA A 99 -2.41 -27.98 2.34
N ILE A 100 -3.51 -28.52 1.79
CA ILE A 100 -4.87 -28.05 2.07
C ILE A 100 -5.20 -28.04 3.58
N GLY A 101 -4.69 -29.02 4.33
CA GLY A 101 -4.83 -29.05 5.79
C GLY A 101 -4.15 -27.86 6.49
N SER A 102 -3.08 -27.30 5.93
CA SER A 102 -2.46 -26.06 6.44
C SER A 102 -3.36 -24.86 6.23
N VAL A 103 -4.14 -24.79 5.14
CA VAL A 103 -5.11 -23.71 4.95
C VAL A 103 -6.16 -23.75 6.06
N TYR A 104 -6.80 -24.91 6.26
CA TYR A 104 -7.85 -25.08 7.29
C TYR A 104 -7.35 -24.93 8.73
N GLN A 105 -6.04 -25.07 8.95
CA GLN A 105 -5.42 -24.76 10.24
C GLN A 105 -5.50 -23.25 10.57
N PHE A 106 -5.45 -22.38 9.56
CA PHE A 106 -5.48 -20.93 9.73
C PHE A 106 -6.84 -20.33 9.41
N PHE A 107 -7.46 -20.75 8.32
CA PHE A 107 -8.66 -20.15 7.75
C PHE A 107 -9.80 -21.18 7.67
N PRO A 108 -10.97 -20.90 8.26
CA PRO A 108 -12.13 -21.80 8.18
C PRO A 108 -12.65 -22.00 6.74
N ASP A 109 -12.58 -20.96 5.92
CA ASP A 109 -13.18 -20.90 4.59
C ASP A 109 -12.51 -19.83 3.72
N LYS A 110 -12.93 -19.71 2.45
CA LYS A 110 -12.40 -18.72 1.52
C LYS A 110 -12.71 -17.26 1.92
N LYS A 111 -13.80 -17.03 2.66
CA LYS A 111 -14.20 -15.70 3.12
C LYS A 111 -13.22 -15.19 4.17
N ALA A 112 -12.78 -16.05 5.09
CA ALA A 112 -11.77 -15.69 6.07
C ALA A 112 -10.40 -15.35 5.44
N ILE A 113 -10.03 -16.02 4.33
CA ILE A 113 -8.82 -15.67 3.57
C ILE A 113 -8.99 -14.29 2.92
N ALA A 114 -10.15 -14.03 2.29
CA ALA A 114 -10.45 -12.73 1.70
C ALA A 114 -10.51 -11.61 2.75
N GLN A 115 -11.06 -11.87 3.94
CA GLN A 115 -11.05 -10.92 5.05
C GLN A 115 -9.62 -10.58 5.49
N ALA A 116 -8.77 -11.58 5.67
CA ALA A 116 -7.37 -11.36 6.01
C ALA A 116 -6.62 -10.59 4.90
N LEU A 117 -6.96 -10.83 3.64
CA LEU A 117 -6.41 -10.08 2.51
C LEU A 117 -6.91 -8.62 2.49
N GLY A 118 -8.19 -8.37 2.73
CA GLY A 118 -8.77 -7.03 2.82
C GLY A 118 -8.18 -6.20 3.96
N LEU A 119 -7.99 -6.81 5.13
CA LEU A 119 -7.28 -6.18 6.25
C LEU A 119 -5.84 -5.84 5.89
N ARG A 120 -5.12 -6.77 5.23
CA ARG A 120 -3.76 -6.51 4.72
C ARG A 120 -3.73 -5.33 3.75
N TYR A 121 -4.73 -5.18 2.88
CA TYR A 121 -4.81 -4.02 2.00
C TYR A 121 -5.07 -2.72 2.76
N LEU A 122 -5.98 -2.70 3.74
CA LEU A 122 -6.23 -1.50 4.56
C LEU A 122 -4.98 -1.06 5.33
N ASP A 123 -4.22 -2.00 5.87
CA ASP A 123 -2.98 -1.72 6.59
C ASP A 123 -1.90 -1.20 5.63
N THR A 124 -1.77 -1.83 4.45
CA THR A 124 -0.83 -1.38 3.39
C THR A 124 -1.16 0.03 2.92
N PHE A 125 -2.44 0.31 2.68
CA PHE A 125 -2.94 1.62 2.29
C PHE A 125 -2.61 2.68 3.34
N SER A 126 -2.92 2.40 4.61
CA SER A 126 -2.68 3.32 5.72
C SER A 126 -1.18 3.62 5.90
N ALA A 127 -0.33 2.59 5.76
CA ALA A 127 1.12 2.73 5.84
C ALA A 127 1.67 3.60 4.68
N ARG A 128 1.27 3.33 3.44
CA ARG A 128 1.69 4.10 2.26
C ARG A 128 1.27 5.57 2.35
N VAL A 129 0.03 5.83 2.75
CA VAL A 129 -0.48 7.19 3.00
C VAL A 129 0.39 7.87 4.06
N THR A 130 0.60 7.22 5.21
CA THR A 130 1.42 7.77 6.31
C THR A 130 2.85 8.07 5.87
N ASP A 131 3.49 7.16 5.13
CA ASP A 131 4.87 7.34 4.68
C ASP A 131 4.99 8.47 3.65
N ARG A 132 4.07 8.56 2.68
CA ARG A 132 4.03 9.66 1.72
C ARG A 132 3.81 11.00 2.43
N LEU A 133 2.95 11.02 3.46
CA LEU A 133 2.70 12.19 4.29
C LEU A 133 3.88 12.61 5.17
N ARG A 134 4.74 11.67 5.59
CA ARG A 134 5.95 11.99 6.36
C ARG A 134 7.10 12.51 5.50
N GLN A 135 7.16 12.07 4.24
CA GLN A 135 8.25 12.42 3.32
C GLN A 135 8.04 13.80 2.67
N GLY A 136 6.79 14.24 2.54
CA GLY A 136 6.46 15.57 2.01
C GLY A 136 6.44 16.66 3.08
N THR A 137 6.53 17.91 2.62
CA THR A 137 6.17 19.09 3.43
C THR A 137 4.77 19.50 3.00
N PHE A 138 3.77 19.14 3.79
CA PHE A 138 2.37 19.43 3.49
C PHE A 138 2.02 20.78 4.11
N VAL A 139 1.55 21.70 3.27
CA VAL A 139 1.18 23.04 3.71
C VAL A 139 -0.30 23.08 4.07
N HIS A 140 -1.13 22.32 3.34
CA HIS A 140 -2.57 22.33 3.51
C HIS A 140 -3.19 20.92 3.54
N TRP A 141 -4.26 20.74 4.33
CA TRP A 141 -4.93 19.44 4.55
C TRP A 141 -5.49 18.83 3.25
N THR A 142 -5.77 19.65 2.23
CA THR A 142 -6.25 19.18 0.93
C THR A 142 -5.22 18.31 0.22
N GLU A 143 -3.93 18.55 0.45
CA GLU A 143 -2.87 17.71 -0.11
C GLU A 143 -2.92 16.29 0.48
N ALA A 144 -3.35 16.14 1.74
CA ALA A 144 -3.55 14.83 2.34
C ALA A 144 -4.72 14.07 1.68
N VAL A 145 -5.80 14.77 1.31
CA VAL A 145 -6.90 14.18 0.53
C VAL A 145 -6.41 13.68 -0.82
N ASP A 146 -5.59 14.48 -1.52
CA ASP A 146 -5.03 14.09 -2.81
C ASP A 146 -4.14 12.86 -2.69
N VAL A 147 -3.27 12.81 -1.66
CA VAL A 147 -2.43 11.64 -1.35
C VAL A 147 -3.28 10.40 -1.08
N ILE A 148 -4.33 10.51 -0.28
CA ILE A 148 -5.23 9.39 0.04
C ILE A 148 -5.88 8.82 -1.23
N ILE A 149 -6.39 9.70 -2.10
CA ILE A 149 -7.02 9.28 -3.36
C ILE A 149 -5.98 8.68 -4.31
N ASP A 150 -4.80 9.30 -4.44
CA ASP A 150 -3.74 8.80 -5.32
C ASP A 150 -3.17 7.45 -4.87
N GLU A 151 -3.07 7.20 -3.56
CA GLU A 151 -2.68 5.88 -3.04
C GLU A 151 -3.75 4.82 -3.31
N TYR A 152 -5.04 5.16 -3.22
CA TYR A 152 -6.11 4.24 -3.58
C TYR A 152 -6.05 3.88 -5.07
N LEU A 153 -5.83 4.87 -5.92
CA LEU A 153 -5.70 4.69 -7.37
C LEU A 153 -4.47 3.85 -7.73
N ASP A 154 -3.33 4.06 -7.07
CA ASP A 154 -2.13 3.24 -7.26
C ASP A 154 -2.41 1.78 -6.88
N MET A 155 -3.05 1.54 -5.73
CA MET A 155 -3.41 0.18 -5.33
C MET A 155 -4.38 -0.46 -6.33
N HIS A 156 -5.36 0.28 -6.84
CA HIS A 156 -6.29 -0.20 -7.86
C HIS A 156 -5.61 -0.64 -9.14
N ARG A 157 -4.56 0.08 -9.57
CA ARG A 157 -3.86 -0.19 -10.83
C ARG A 157 -2.77 -1.24 -10.69
N ASN A 158 -2.07 -1.25 -9.55
CA ASN A 158 -0.78 -1.91 -9.42
C ASN A 158 -0.71 -3.01 -8.35
N VAL A 159 -1.69 -3.08 -7.43
CA VAL A 159 -1.68 -4.11 -6.37
C VAL A 159 -2.55 -5.29 -6.78
N SER A 160 -1.93 -6.47 -6.87
CA SER A 160 -2.60 -7.71 -7.24
C SER A 160 -3.80 -7.99 -6.33
N GLY A 161 -4.92 -8.38 -6.93
CA GLY A 161 -6.19 -8.72 -6.29
C GLY A 161 -7.00 -7.52 -5.79
N PHE A 162 -6.40 -6.32 -5.67
CA PHE A 162 -7.06 -5.16 -5.08
C PHE A 162 -8.19 -4.63 -5.96
N ARG A 163 -8.03 -4.64 -7.29
CA ARG A 163 -9.11 -4.24 -8.21
C ARG A 163 -10.37 -5.09 -8.08
N VAL A 164 -10.23 -6.37 -7.72
CA VAL A 164 -11.35 -7.29 -7.60
C VAL A 164 -11.94 -7.26 -6.19
N LEU A 165 -11.10 -7.28 -5.16
CA LEU A 165 -11.54 -7.35 -3.78
C LEU A 165 -11.84 -5.98 -3.17
N HIS A 166 -11.15 -4.93 -3.59
CA HIS A 166 -11.02 -3.65 -2.90
C HIS A 166 -10.72 -3.88 -1.41
N PHE A 167 -11.55 -3.29 -0.54
CA PHE A 167 -11.51 -3.51 0.90
C PHE A 167 -12.53 -4.56 1.37
N GLY A 168 -13.13 -5.32 0.44
CA GLY A 168 -13.99 -6.46 0.75
C GLY A 168 -15.43 -6.37 0.25
N ASP A 169 -15.81 -5.28 -0.40
CA ASP A 169 -17.22 -4.95 -0.69
C ASP A 169 -17.94 -5.99 -1.55
N ILE A 170 -17.21 -6.64 -2.47
CA ILE A 170 -17.76 -7.69 -3.34
C ILE A 170 -18.07 -8.99 -2.57
N VAL A 171 -17.46 -9.16 -1.39
CA VAL A 171 -17.59 -10.37 -0.55
C VAL A 171 -18.64 -10.16 0.54
N ASP A 172 -18.49 -9.08 1.31
CA ASP A 172 -19.37 -8.73 2.40
C ASP A 172 -19.21 -7.23 2.70
N VAL A 173 -20.34 -6.55 2.90
CA VAL A 173 -20.39 -5.15 3.33
C VAL A 173 -19.66 -4.94 4.66
N ARG A 174 -19.56 -5.98 5.50
CA ARG A 174 -18.90 -5.99 6.81
C ARG A 174 -17.70 -6.96 6.86
N LEU A 175 -16.97 -7.07 5.75
CA LEU A 175 -15.84 -7.99 5.67
C LEU A 175 -14.76 -7.64 6.69
N LEU A 176 -14.45 -6.35 6.85
CA LEU A 176 -13.33 -5.91 7.70
C LEU A 176 -13.63 -6.00 9.19
N ASP A 177 -14.85 -5.66 9.61
CA ASP A 177 -15.30 -5.66 11.00
C ASP A 177 -16.74 -6.16 11.10
N ALA A 178 -17.05 -7.04 12.05
CA ALA A 178 -18.40 -7.59 12.19
C ALA A 178 -19.48 -6.56 12.59
N ASN A 179 -19.05 -5.44 13.17
CA ASN A 179 -19.91 -4.40 13.77
C ASN A 179 -20.01 -3.13 12.91
N ALA A 180 -19.21 -3.01 11.85
CA ALA A 180 -19.18 -1.84 10.98
C ALA A 180 -19.08 -2.27 9.51
N ASP A 181 -19.74 -1.52 8.63
CA ASP A 181 -19.47 -1.67 7.19
C ASP A 181 -18.04 -1.23 6.83
N ASN A 182 -17.54 -1.71 5.69
CA ASN A 182 -16.16 -1.50 5.26
C ASN A 182 -15.84 0.00 5.11
N ASN A 183 -16.74 0.79 4.53
CA ASN A 183 -16.55 2.23 4.35
C ASN A 183 -16.48 2.98 5.67
N ARG A 184 -17.24 2.55 6.69
CA ARG A 184 -17.13 3.11 8.05
C ARG A 184 -15.80 2.76 8.72
N VAL A 185 -15.27 1.55 8.50
CA VAL A 185 -13.93 1.17 8.99
C VAL A 185 -12.86 2.07 8.32
N ILE A 186 -12.93 2.25 7.01
CA ILE A 186 -12.00 3.08 6.23
C ILE A 186 -12.10 4.56 6.66
N ALA A 187 -13.32 5.09 6.78
CA ALA A 187 -13.56 6.46 7.23
C ALA A 187 -13.00 6.73 8.62
N THR A 188 -13.08 5.75 9.53
CA THR A 188 -12.50 5.87 10.87
C THR A 188 -10.99 6.01 10.78
N ARG A 189 -10.31 5.15 10.00
CA ARG A 189 -8.87 5.19 9.80
C ARG A 189 -8.39 6.47 9.11
N LEU A 190 -9.05 6.88 8.04
CA LEU A 190 -8.68 8.09 7.30
C LEU A 190 -8.88 9.37 8.12
N ARG A 191 -9.94 9.43 8.93
CA ARG A 191 -10.16 10.53 9.87
C ARG A 191 -9.05 10.62 10.91
N GLU A 192 -8.62 9.50 11.49
CA GLU A 192 -7.50 9.47 12.45
C GLU A 192 -6.21 10.03 11.82
N LEU A 193 -5.94 9.68 10.56
CA LEU A 193 -4.82 10.24 9.80
C LEU A 193 -4.98 11.75 9.59
N LEU A 194 -6.14 12.21 9.12
CA LEU A 194 -6.40 13.63 8.89
C LEU A 194 -6.28 14.48 10.18
N ILE A 195 -6.79 13.98 11.31
CA ILE A 195 -6.63 14.62 12.62
C ILE A 195 -5.15 14.73 12.98
N SER A 196 -4.37 13.66 12.79
CA SER A 196 -2.94 13.65 13.12
C SER A 196 -2.12 14.66 12.31
N ILE A 197 -2.56 15.01 11.10
CA ILE A 197 -1.86 15.91 10.18
C ILE A 197 -2.31 17.36 10.39
N ALA A 198 -3.62 17.59 10.39
CA ALA A 198 -4.20 18.93 10.40
C ALA A 198 -4.36 19.50 11.82
N GLY A 199 -4.21 18.66 12.86
CA GLY A 199 -4.36 19.09 14.25
C GLY A 199 -5.78 19.54 14.60
N VAL A 200 -6.79 19.04 13.89
CA VAL A 200 -8.20 19.36 14.14
C VAL A 200 -8.79 18.48 15.24
N ASP A 201 -9.79 18.98 15.95
CA ASP A 201 -10.46 18.24 17.01
C ASP A 201 -11.25 17.04 16.48
N ASP A 202 -11.25 15.94 17.23
CA ASP A 202 -12.12 14.80 16.99
C ASP A 202 -13.57 15.13 17.40
N SER A 203 -14.30 15.77 16.49
CA SER A 203 -15.72 16.09 16.65
C SER A 203 -16.65 15.05 16.02
N ASP A 204 -17.88 14.96 16.53
CA ASP A 204 -18.91 14.12 15.92
C ASP A 204 -19.27 14.62 14.51
N GLU A 205 -19.21 15.92 14.26
CA GLU A 205 -19.38 16.52 12.94
C GLU A 205 -18.32 16.02 11.95
N LEU A 206 -17.04 16.03 12.35
CA LEU A 206 -15.95 15.52 11.52
C LEU A 206 -16.07 14.00 11.30
N ARG A 207 -16.54 13.26 12.30
CA ARG A 207 -16.82 11.81 12.18
C ARG A 207 -17.86 11.54 11.10
N HIS A 208 -19.00 12.24 11.12
CA HIS A 208 -20.04 12.10 10.11
C HIS A 208 -19.56 12.59 8.73
N ALA A 209 -18.84 13.72 8.68
CA ALA A 209 -18.31 14.26 7.45
C ALA A 209 -17.31 13.30 6.78
N SER A 210 -16.42 12.69 7.56
CA SER A 210 -15.45 11.69 7.05
C SER A 210 -16.15 10.46 6.48
N MET A 211 -17.21 9.98 7.14
CA MET A 211 -18.02 8.87 6.64
C MET A 211 -18.68 9.22 5.29
N VAL A 212 -19.32 10.38 5.18
CA VAL A 212 -19.94 10.84 3.92
C VAL A 212 -18.90 11.03 2.82
N ALA A 213 -17.73 11.58 3.16
CA ALA A 213 -16.64 11.79 2.21
C ALA A 213 -16.12 10.46 1.65
N VAL A 214 -15.91 9.45 2.49
CA VAL A 214 -15.47 8.12 2.03
C VAL A 214 -16.52 7.45 1.16
N GLU A 215 -17.79 7.48 1.56
CA GLU A 215 -18.88 6.91 0.78
C GLU A 215 -19.00 7.57 -0.61
N ALA A 216 -18.91 8.91 -0.65
CA ALA A 216 -18.97 9.66 -1.89
C ALA A 216 -17.76 9.37 -2.79
N ALA A 217 -16.54 9.34 -2.22
CA ALA A 217 -15.33 9.03 -2.96
C ALA A 217 -15.39 7.62 -3.55
N ASP A 218 -15.78 6.63 -2.76
CA ASP A 218 -15.92 5.24 -3.19
C ASP A 218 -16.92 5.11 -4.35
N ALA A 219 -18.10 5.75 -4.25
CA ALA A 219 -19.10 5.74 -5.30
C ALA A 219 -18.62 6.37 -6.62
N VAL A 220 -17.95 7.53 -6.55
CA VAL A 220 -17.45 8.23 -7.75
C VAL A 220 -16.23 7.52 -8.34
N LEU A 221 -15.35 6.94 -7.53
CA LEU A 221 -14.23 6.14 -8.01
C LEU A 221 -14.71 4.84 -8.68
N LYS A 222 -15.69 4.14 -8.10
CA LYS A 222 -16.37 2.99 -8.75
C LYS A 222 -17.00 3.39 -10.08
N LEU A 223 -17.52 4.62 -10.20
CA LEU A 223 -17.99 5.16 -11.48
C LEU A 223 -16.83 5.38 -12.46
N ALA A 224 -15.71 5.94 -12.01
CA ALA A 224 -14.53 6.20 -12.83
C ALA A 224 -13.97 4.91 -13.47
N PHE A 225 -13.94 3.80 -12.72
CA PHE A 225 -13.40 2.52 -13.18
C PHE A 225 -14.40 1.65 -13.95
N ARG A 226 -15.66 2.08 -14.11
CA ARG A 226 -16.71 1.23 -14.70
C ARG A 226 -16.45 0.87 -16.16
N GLN A 227 -15.89 1.79 -16.93
CA GLN A 227 -15.63 1.62 -18.37
C GLN A 227 -14.16 1.76 -18.74
N ASP A 228 -13.34 2.26 -17.82
CA ASP A 228 -11.91 2.48 -18.01
C ASP A 228 -11.14 1.73 -16.92
N PRO A 229 -10.29 0.74 -17.26
CA PRO A 229 -9.51 0.01 -16.28
C PRO A 229 -8.50 0.88 -15.52
N ASP A 230 -8.07 2.00 -16.10
CA ASP A 230 -7.19 2.99 -15.47
C ASP A 230 -7.97 4.10 -14.76
N GLY A 231 -9.29 4.18 -15.00
CA GLY A 231 -10.24 5.11 -14.40
C GLY A 231 -10.31 6.45 -15.16
N ASP A 232 -11.53 6.92 -15.46
CA ASP A 232 -11.72 8.20 -16.18
C ASP A 232 -11.05 9.35 -15.38
N PRO A 233 -10.01 10.01 -15.94
CA PRO A 233 -9.25 11.02 -15.23
C PRO A 233 -10.10 12.22 -14.82
N ARG A 234 -11.18 12.52 -15.54
CA ARG A 234 -12.09 13.62 -15.18
C ARG A 234 -12.88 13.27 -13.92
N LEU A 235 -13.38 12.04 -13.81
CA LEU A 235 -14.11 11.60 -12.61
C LEU A 235 -13.20 11.48 -11.39
N ILE A 236 -11.93 11.15 -11.59
CA ILE A 236 -10.90 11.16 -10.54
C ILE A 236 -10.70 12.59 -10.01
N GLU A 237 -10.51 13.57 -10.91
CA GLU A 237 -10.36 14.98 -10.51
C GLU A 237 -11.63 15.54 -9.84
N GLU A 238 -12.81 15.20 -10.36
CA GLU A 238 -14.09 15.55 -9.72
C GLU A 238 -14.21 14.93 -8.32
N THR A 239 -13.72 13.71 -8.11
CA THR A 239 -13.64 13.11 -6.77
C THR A 239 -12.81 13.97 -5.83
N LYS A 240 -11.59 14.35 -6.23
CA LYS A 240 -10.70 15.20 -5.41
C LYS A 240 -11.35 16.54 -5.08
N LEU A 241 -11.98 17.19 -6.07
CA LEU A 241 -12.70 18.44 -5.87
C LEU A 241 -13.89 18.29 -4.93
N LEU A 242 -14.70 17.25 -5.10
CA LEU A 242 -15.85 16.96 -4.25
C LEU A 242 -15.43 16.80 -2.78
N ILE A 243 -14.40 16.00 -2.52
CA ILE A 243 -13.97 15.72 -1.14
C ILE A 243 -13.33 16.95 -0.50
N ARG A 244 -12.44 17.65 -1.21
CA ARG A 244 -11.84 18.90 -0.70
C ARG A 244 -12.90 19.98 -0.45
N GLY A 245 -13.84 20.16 -1.38
CA GLY A 245 -14.92 21.11 -1.24
C GLY A 245 -15.82 20.79 -0.04
N TYR A 246 -16.25 19.53 0.08
CA TYR A 246 -17.14 19.10 1.17
C TYR A 246 -16.49 19.17 2.55
N LEU A 247 -15.22 18.77 2.67
CA LEU A 247 -14.51 18.76 3.96
C LEU A 247 -14.03 20.14 4.39
N SER A 248 -13.88 21.12 3.48
CA SER A 248 -13.35 22.46 3.78
C SER A 248 -14.00 23.16 4.97
N ARG A 249 -15.31 22.96 5.21
CA ARG A 249 -16.03 23.54 6.35
C ARG A 249 -15.63 22.98 7.72
N HIS A 250 -14.86 21.90 7.75
CA HIS A 250 -14.41 21.21 8.97
C HIS A 250 -12.91 21.39 9.26
N PHE A 251 -12.19 22.03 8.35
CA PHE A 251 -10.77 22.33 8.51
C PHE A 251 -10.58 23.85 8.50
N PRO A 252 -9.49 24.38 9.08
CA PRO A 252 -9.21 25.81 9.03
C PRO A 252 -9.20 26.28 7.57
N ALA A 253 -9.87 27.39 7.29
CA ALA A 253 -9.58 28.15 6.08
C ALA A 253 -8.24 28.84 6.30
N ASP A 254 -7.34 28.76 5.32
CA ASP A 254 -6.11 29.56 5.28
C ASP A 254 -6.40 31.05 5.53
#